data_AF-A0A5N3UPR0-F1
#
_entry.id   AF-A0A5N3UPR0-F1
#
_cell.length_a   1.000
_cell.length_b   1.000
_cell.length_c   1.000
_cell.angle_alpha   90.00
_cell.angle_beta   90.00
_cell.angle_gamma   90.00
#
_symmetry.space_group_name_H-M   'P 1'
#
loop_
_entity.id
_entity.type
_entity.pdbx_description
1 polymer ?
#
loop_
_entity_poly.entity_id
_entity_poly.type
_entity_poly.pdbx_seq_one_letter_code
_entity_poly.pdbx_strand_id
1 'polypeptide(L)'
;MSQSPRPPVPSQSQKKKWKPPGRPARATQQASIPTWGQIKSLCHQAQGIASLQGSSASPERVFIAMLALLSCQRPYTGQHKSASSLGRILYFL
;
A
#
# COMPACT_ATOMS: atom_id res chain seq x y z
N MET A 1 18.84 63.14 -14.66
CA MET A 1 19.06 61.70 -14.95
C MET A 1 18.72 60.92 -13.68
N SER A 2 17.48 60.47 -13.53
CA SER A 2 17.01 59.79 -12.30
C SER A 2 17.24 58.29 -12.44
N GLN A 3 18.16 57.72 -11.66
CA GLN A 3 18.41 56.26 -11.64
C GLN A 3 17.40 55.59 -10.70
N SER A 4 16.59 54.69 -11.24
CA SER A 4 15.67 53.85 -10.47
C SER A 4 16.42 52.61 -9.94
N PRO A 5 16.27 52.21 -8.65
CA PRO A 5 16.96 51.04 -8.11
C PRO A 5 16.39 49.75 -8.73
N ARG A 6 17.26 48.88 -9.26
CA ARG A 6 16.85 47.56 -9.76
C ARG A 6 16.49 46.63 -8.60
N PRO A 7 15.42 45.82 -8.71
CA PRO A 7 15.07 44.84 -7.69
C PRO A 7 16.12 43.71 -7.60
N PRO A 8 16.31 43.11 -6.41
CA PRO A 8 17.21 41.97 -6.25
C PRO A 8 16.68 40.78 -7.05
N VAL A 9 17.55 40.21 -7.90
CA VAL A 9 17.28 38.95 -8.62
C VAL A 9 17.13 37.81 -7.61
N PRO A 10 16.03 37.02 -7.63
CA PRO A 10 15.90 35.87 -6.75
C PRO A 10 16.99 34.85 -7.08
N SER A 11 17.85 34.62 -6.08
CA SER A 11 18.94 33.66 -6.13
C SER A 11 18.42 32.23 -6.25
N GLN A 12 18.97 31.54 -7.26
CA GLN A 12 19.14 30.11 -7.40
C GLN A 12 18.11 29.22 -6.69
N SER A 13 17.19 28.73 -7.51
CA SER A 13 16.45 27.49 -7.38
C SER A 13 17.12 26.47 -6.45
N GLN A 14 16.64 26.38 -5.21
CA GLN A 14 16.89 25.24 -4.34
C GLN A 14 16.23 24.01 -4.98
N LYS A 15 16.97 23.34 -5.87
CA LYS A 15 16.60 22.04 -6.39
C LYS A 15 16.56 21.08 -5.20
N LYS A 16 15.37 20.85 -4.63
CA LYS A 16 15.10 19.80 -3.65
C LYS A 16 15.73 18.51 -4.19
N LYS A 17 16.83 18.07 -3.57
CA LYS A 17 17.53 16.84 -3.93
C LYS A 17 16.61 15.67 -3.59
N TRP A 18 15.84 15.23 -4.57
CA TRP A 18 15.06 14.01 -4.49
C TRP A 18 16.03 12.85 -4.25
N LYS A 19 15.98 12.26 -3.06
CA LYS A 19 16.63 10.96 -2.83
C LYS A 19 15.69 9.90 -3.37
N PRO A 20 16.12 9.04 -4.31
CA PRO A 20 15.27 7.96 -4.75
C PRO A 20 14.96 7.04 -3.56
N PRO A 21 13.74 6.49 -3.49
CA PRO A 21 13.42 5.45 -2.50
C PRO A 21 14.43 4.30 -2.66
N GLY A 22 14.89 3.74 -1.54
CA GLY A 22 15.84 2.62 -1.54
C GLY A 22 15.37 1.46 -2.41
N ARG A 23 16.30 0.60 -2.86
CA ARG A 23 15.93 -0.55 -3.70
C ARG A 23 14.89 -1.42 -2.99
N PRO A 24 13.78 -1.80 -3.66
CA PRO A 24 12.79 -2.70 -3.09
C PRO A 24 13.43 -4.05 -2.71
N ALA A 25 12.82 -4.78 -1.77
CA ALA A 25 13.24 -6.15 -1.48
C ALA A 25 13.20 -7.03 -2.75
N ARG A 26 14.09 -8.02 -2.86
CA ARG A 26 14.19 -8.89 -4.05
C ARG A 26 12.85 -9.56 -4.39
N ALA A 27 12.09 -9.98 -3.39
CA ALA A 27 10.76 -10.55 -3.57
C ALA A 27 9.77 -9.56 -4.20
N THR A 28 9.81 -8.29 -3.81
CA THR A 28 8.96 -7.23 -4.39
C THR A 28 9.36 -6.90 -5.83
N GLN A 29 10.66 -6.96 -6.15
CA GLN A 29 11.13 -6.72 -7.52
C GLN A 29 10.69 -7.81 -8.51
N GLN A 30 10.51 -9.04 -8.02
CA GLN A 30 10.08 -10.18 -8.83
C GLN A 30 8.56 -10.29 -8.94
N ALA A 31 7.80 -9.55 -8.14
CA ALA A 31 6.35 -9.53 -8.19
C ALA A 31 5.85 -8.72 -9.40
N SER A 32 4.81 -9.20 -10.05
CA SER A 32 4.10 -8.38 -11.05
C SER A 32 3.42 -7.21 -10.35
N ILE A 33 3.40 -6.06 -11.04
CA ILE A 33 2.66 -4.89 -10.56
C ILE A 33 1.17 -5.24 -10.59
N PRO A 34 0.44 -5.11 -9.47
CA PRO A 34 -0.98 -5.43 -9.45
C PRO A 34 -1.76 -4.43 -10.31
N THR A 35 -2.77 -4.92 -11.02
CA THR A 35 -3.71 -4.09 -11.77
C THR A 35 -4.64 -3.33 -10.81
N TRP A 36 -5.19 -2.19 -11.25
CA TRP A 36 -6.18 -1.45 -10.47
C TRP A 36 -7.43 -2.29 -10.16
N GLY A 37 -7.80 -3.21 -11.05
CA GLY A 37 -8.88 -4.18 -10.82
C GLY A 37 -8.60 -5.07 -9.62
N GLN A 38 -7.41 -5.67 -9.53
CA GLN A 38 -7.01 -6.53 -8.42
C GLN A 38 -7.00 -5.79 -7.08
N ILE A 39 -6.54 -4.53 -7.07
CA ILE A 39 -6.55 -3.70 -5.85
C ILE A 39 -8.00 -3.44 -5.40
N LYS A 40 -8.90 -3.06 -6.32
CA LYS A 40 -10.32 -2.85 -6.00
C LYS A 40 -11.00 -4.10 -5.47
N SER A 41 -10.76 -5.24 -6.09
CA SER A 41 -11.29 -6.53 -5.63
C SER A 41 -10.80 -6.86 -4.22
N LEU A 42 -9.52 -6.64 -3.94
CA LEU A 42 -8.93 -6.87 -2.62
C LEU A 42 -9.57 -5.96 -1.55
N CYS A 43 -9.75 -4.67 -1.84
CA CYS A 43 -10.44 -3.73 -0.96
C CYS A 43 -11.88 -4.17 -0.66
N HIS A 44 -12.62 -4.60 -1.69
CA HIS A 44 -14.00 -5.04 -1.54
C HIS A 44 -14.10 -6.30 -0.66
N GLN A 45 -13.20 -7.27 -0.87
CA GLN A 45 -13.12 -8.48 -0.04
C GLN A 45 -12.75 -8.14 1.41
N ALA A 46 -11.75 -7.29 1.60
CA ALA A 46 -11.31 -6.85 2.92
C ALA A 46 -12.40 -6.08 3.68
N GLN A 47 -13.20 -5.27 2.97
CA GLN A 47 -14.35 -4.58 3.56
C GLN A 47 -15.41 -5.58 4.03
N GLY A 48 -15.70 -6.62 3.25
CA GLY A 48 -16.62 -7.69 3.68
C GLY A 48 -16.17 -8.36 4.97
N ILE A 49 -14.86 -8.62 5.11
CA ILE A 49 -14.26 -9.20 6.32
C ILE A 49 -14.32 -8.21 7.50
N ALA A 50 -13.96 -6.95 7.28
CA ALA A 50 -13.98 -5.92 8.32
C ALA A 50 -15.41 -5.65 8.84
N SER A 51 -16.41 -5.61 7.95
CA SER A 51 -17.81 -5.45 8.33
C SER A 51 -18.34 -6.64 9.15
N LEU A 52 -17.85 -7.86 8.88
CA LEU A 52 -18.25 -9.06 9.61
C LEU A 52 -17.82 -9.02 11.09
N GLN A 53 -16.80 -8.24 11.43
CA GLN A 53 -16.31 -8.07 12.80
C GLN A 53 -17.15 -7.13 13.67
N GLY A 54 -18.28 -6.61 13.15
CA GLY A 54 -19.27 -5.89 13.95
C GLY A 54 -18.87 -4.47 14.37
N SER A 55 -17.73 -3.95 13.89
CA SER A 55 -17.34 -2.55 14.05
C SER A 55 -17.49 -1.80 12.72
N SER A 56 -17.67 -0.47 12.79
CA SER A 56 -17.66 0.39 11.59
C SER A 56 -16.45 0.04 10.74
N ALA A 57 -16.64 -0.17 9.43
CA ALA A 57 -15.60 -0.55 8.49
C ALA A 57 -14.58 0.59 8.30
N SER A 58 -13.82 0.88 9.36
CA SER A 58 -12.78 1.90 9.38
C SER A 58 -11.74 1.54 8.30
N PRO A 59 -11.21 2.53 7.58
CA PRO A 59 -10.11 2.32 6.63
C PRO A 59 -8.95 1.50 7.21
N GLU A 60 -8.66 1.62 8.49
CA GLU A 60 -7.61 0.84 9.17
C GLU A 60 -7.95 -0.65 9.24
N ARG A 61 -9.20 -0.99 9.54
CA ARG A 61 -9.67 -2.39 9.58
C ARG A 61 -9.66 -3.02 8.19
N VAL A 62 -10.09 -2.26 7.18
CA VAL A 62 -10.02 -2.71 5.78
C VAL A 62 -8.56 -2.92 5.36
N PHE A 63 -7.65 -2.01 5.73
CA PHE A 63 -6.22 -2.16 5.45
C PHE A 63 -5.62 -3.41 6.09
N ILE A 64 -5.91 -3.64 7.37
CA ILE A 64 -5.50 -4.84 8.10
C ILE A 64 -6.04 -6.12 7.44
N ALA A 65 -7.31 -6.14 7.06
CA ALA A 65 -7.91 -7.28 6.36
C ALA A 65 -7.26 -7.52 4.98
N MET A 66 -6.88 -6.45 4.24
CA MET A 66 -6.11 -6.60 3.00
C MET A 66 -4.73 -7.23 3.24
N LEU A 67 -4.02 -6.80 4.29
CA LEU A 67 -2.73 -7.38 4.67
C LEU A 67 -2.87 -8.86 5.05
N ALA A 68 -3.93 -9.23 5.75
CA ALA A 68 -4.23 -10.62 6.08
C ALA A 68 -4.47 -11.47 4.83
N LEU A 69 -5.26 -10.95 3.87
CA LEU A 69 -5.50 -11.62 2.58
C LEU A 69 -4.21 -11.81 1.78
N LEU A 70 -3.37 -10.77 1.69
CA LEU A 70 -2.08 -10.85 1.00
C LEU A 70 -1.11 -11.81 1.69
N SER A 71 -1.10 -11.83 3.03
CA SER A 71 -0.27 -12.76 3.81
C SER A 71 -0.72 -14.22 3.67
N CYS A 72 -1.98 -14.44 3.30
CA CYS A 72 -2.54 -15.77 3.02
C CYS A 72 -2.37 -16.21 1.56
N GLN A 73 -1.94 -15.34 0.65
CA GLN A 73 -1.58 -15.74 -0.71
C GLN A 73 -0.31 -16.59 -0.67
N ARG A 74 -0.49 -17.91 -0.53
CA ARG A 74 0.58 -18.85 -0.86
C ARG A 74 0.73 -18.92 -2.38
N PRO A 75 1.96 -19.06 -2.90
CA PRO A 75 2.13 -19.55 -4.27
C PRO A 75 1.38 -20.88 -4.36
N TYR A 76 0.48 -21.01 -5.34
CA TYR A 76 -0.30 -22.22 -5.58
C TYR A 76 0.63 -23.38 -5.97
N THR A 77 1.25 -24.03 -4.99
CA THR A 77 1.62 -25.44 -5.10
C THR A 77 0.41 -26.20 -4.61
N GLY A 78 -0.27 -26.91 -5.51
CA GLY A 78 -1.53 -27.59 -5.21
C GLY A 78 -1.50 -28.29 -3.86
N GLN A 79 -2.61 -28.16 -3.12
CA GLN A 79 -3.13 -29.01 -2.05
C GLN A 79 -3.68 -28.19 -0.87
N HIS A 80 -4.96 -28.48 -0.60
CA HIS A 80 -5.62 -28.42 0.70
C HIS A 80 -5.93 -27.03 1.29
N LYS A 81 -7.22 -26.67 1.27
CA LYS A 81 -7.83 -25.64 2.12
C LYS A 81 -7.66 -26.06 3.59
N SER A 82 -6.48 -25.87 4.16
CA SER A 82 -6.22 -26.20 5.56
C SER A 82 -6.70 -25.06 6.45
N ALA A 83 -7.39 -25.42 7.53
CA ALA A 83 -7.90 -24.56 8.61
C ALA A 83 -6.86 -23.56 9.17
N SER A 84 -5.59 -23.70 8.81
CA SER A 84 -4.48 -22.78 9.12
C SER A 84 -4.60 -21.38 8.47
N SER A 85 -5.42 -21.20 7.43
CA SER A 85 -5.61 -19.88 6.80
C SER A 85 -6.48 -18.94 7.64
N LEU A 86 -7.45 -19.47 8.38
CA LEU A 86 -8.34 -18.69 9.25
C LEU A 86 -7.60 -18.21 10.50
N GLY A 87 -6.72 -19.04 11.08
CA GLY A 87 -5.92 -18.66 12.25
C GLY A 87 -4.96 -17.50 12.01
N ARG A 88 -4.51 -17.28 10.77
CA ARG A 88 -3.71 -16.11 10.41
C ARG A 88 -4.56 -14.86 10.22
N ILE A 89 -5.76 -14.99 9.66
CA ILE A 89 -6.68 -13.86 9.47
C ILE A 89 -7.16 -13.32 10.83
N LEU A 90 -7.44 -14.19 11.81
CA LEU A 90 -7.75 -13.76 13.19
C LEU A 90 -6.55 -13.11 13.91
N TYR A 91 -5.31 -13.46 13.58
CA TYR A 91 -4.13 -12.83 14.23
C TYR A 91 -3.98 -11.34 13.89
N PHE A 92 -4.56 -10.91 12.77
CA PHE A 92 -4.51 -9.53 12.32
C PHE A 92 -5.72 -8.71 12.78
N LEU A 93 -6.82 -9.34 13.18
CA LEU A 93 -8.12 -8.71 13.38
C LEU A 93 -8.56 -8.68 14.85
#